data_AF-G9ZJF5-F1
#
_entry.id   AF-G9ZJF5-F1
#
_cell.length_a   1.000
_cell.length_b   1.000
_cell.length_c   1.000
_cell.angle_alpha   90.00
_cell.angle_beta   90.00
_cell.angle_gamma   90.00
#
_symmetry.space_group_name_H-M   'P 1'
#
loop_
_entity.id
_entity.type
_entity.pdbx_description
1 polymer ?
#
loop_
_entity_poly.entity_id
_entity_poly.type
_entity_poly.pdbx_seq_one_letter_code
_entity_poly.pdbx_strand_id
1 'polypeptide(L)'
;MARAKPIIRPCPRCGRNYEYRRASGRYFELCEHCRQPDCVICGQKVPIERGHKNTCSIACEVDKSRAIQLVFSSKRIAEDPDFYKRRHEKNRQARERDPAKMAAYLQKERERHAKRSRDSAYVAQRKEYHARHYQKNREQILQQRREFYAALSLEEKEKRYIIARVRSRDWRRAKIEEIRQDPEAWQAYQEAQREIRRKIAREKALAELMKQTQELLNVADRDESK
;
A
#
# COMPACT_ATOMS: atom_id res chain seq x y z
N MET A 1 13.12 -46.01 -50.97
CA MET A 1 14.47 -45.95 -50.36
C MET A 1 14.38 -46.35 -48.89
N ALA A 2 15.03 -47.44 -48.49
CA ALA A 2 15.06 -47.88 -47.11
C ALA A 2 15.76 -46.81 -46.26
N ARG A 3 15.07 -46.24 -45.27
CA ARG A 3 15.70 -45.33 -44.31
C ARG A 3 16.73 -46.15 -43.53
N ALA A 4 18.01 -45.76 -43.62
CA ALA A 4 19.08 -46.37 -42.84
C ALA A 4 18.66 -46.42 -41.36
N LYS A 5 18.86 -47.57 -40.71
CA LYS A 5 18.49 -47.76 -39.30
C LYS A 5 19.14 -46.66 -38.45
N PRO A 6 18.40 -46.01 -37.54
CA PRO A 6 18.98 -44.99 -36.66
C PRO A 6 20.10 -45.62 -35.83
N ILE A 7 21.29 -45.04 -35.91
CA ILE A 7 22.41 -45.45 -35.06
C ILE A 7 22.16 -44.86 -33.67
N ILE A 8 21.99 -45.73 -32.67
CA ILE A 8 21.84 -45.32 -31.28
C ILE A 8 23.20 -45.49 -30.60
N ARG A 9 23.72 -44.42 -29.98
CA ARG A 9 24.96 -44.45 -29.20
C ARG A 9 24.77 -43.73 -27.86
N PRO A 10 25.46 -44.17 -26.79
CA PRO A 10 25.49 -43.43 -25.54
C PRO A 10 26.26 -42.12 -25.73
N CYS A 11 25.74 -41.03 -25.16
CA CYS A 11 26.44 -39.75 -25.11
C CYS A 11 27.70 -39.87 -24.24
N PRO A 12 28.89 -39.46 -24.71
CA PRO A 12 30.13 -39.56 -23.93
C PRO A 12 30.12 -38.68 -22.67
N ARG A 13 29.23 -37.67 -22.61
CA ARG A 13 29.15 -36.74 -21.47
C ARG A 13 28.12 -37.13 -20.41
N CYS A 14 27.00 -37.75 -20.80
CA CYS A 14 25.90 -38.04 -19.87
C CYS A 14 25.39 -39.48 -19.92
N GLY A 15 25.99 -40.35 -20.74
CA GLY A 15 25.61 -41.75 -20.89
C GLY A 15 24.25 -42.00 -21.55
N ARG A 16 23.43 -40.96 -21.80
CA ARG A 16 22.12 -41.13 -22.43
C ARG A 16 22.27 -41.63 -23.86
N ASN A 17 21.59 -42.74 -24.16
CA ASN A 17 21.43 -43.22 -25.52
C ASN A 17 20.61 -42.21 -26.32
N TYR A 18 21.17 -41.71 -27.42
CA TYR A 18 20.47 -40.82 -28.32
C TYR A 18 20.59 -41.34 -29.75
N GLU A 19 19.54 -41.09 -30.54
CA GLU A 19 19.61 -41.31 -31.97
C GLU A 19 20.62 -40.33 -32.56
N TYR A 20 21.64 -40.87 -33.22
CA TYR A 20 22.62 -40.11 -33.98
C TYR A 20 21.91 -39.54 -35.23
N ARG A 21 21.10 -38.50 -35.02
CA ARG A 21 20.25 -37.93 -36.07
C ARG A 21 21.04 -37.04 -37.01
N ARG A 22 20.89 -37.30 -38.30
CA ARG A 22 21.23 -36.42 -39.43
C ARG A 22 20.20 -35.28 -39.56
N ALA A 23 19.95 -34.46 -38.54
CA ALA A 23 19.25 -33.20 -38.81
C ALA A 23 20.23 -32.30 -39.56
N SER A 24 20.00 -32.03 -40.85
CA SER A 24 20.87 -31.26 -41.78
C SER A 24 22.15 -31.93 -42.31
N GLY A 25 22.28 -33.26 -42.22
CA GLY A 25 23.48 -33.98 -42.71
C GLY A 25 24.73 -33.83 -41.84
N ARG A 26 24.63 -33.13 -40.71
CA ARG A 26 25.69 -33.02 -39.69
C ARG A 26 25.57 -34.15 -38.68
N TYR A 27 26.72 -34.69 -38.30
CA TYR A 27 26.87 -35.68 -37.25
C TYR A 27 27.25 -34.94 -35.96
N PHE A 28 26.53 -35.20 -34.86
CA PHE A 28 26.77 -34.54 -33.58
C PHE A 28 27.28 -35.55 -32.57
N GLU A 29 28.46 -35.33 -31.99
CA GLU A 29 29.09 -36.23 -31.01
C GLU A 29 28.38 -36.26 -29.65
N LEU A 30 27.63 -35.21 -29.33
CA LEU A 30 26.90 -35.04 -28.07
C LEU A 30 25.38 -35.09 -28.29
N CYS A 31 24.66 -35.67 -27.33
CA CYS A 31 23.19 -35.67 -27.35
C CYS A 31 22.63 -34.23 -27.33
N GLU A 32 21.39 -34.07 -27.82
CA GLU A 32 20.71 -32.77 -27.87
C GLU A 32 20.71 -32.03 -26.54
N HIS A 33 20.56 -32.75 -25.43
CA HIS A 33 20.58 -32.17 -24.09
C HIS A 33 21.96 -31.60 -23.70
N CYS A 34 23.04 -32.32 -23.98
CA CYS A 34 24.41 -31.87 -23.68
C CYS A 34 24.87 -30.72 -24.59
N ARG A 35 24.26 -30.59 -25.77
CA ARG A 35 24.49 -29.49 -26.71
C ARG A 35 23.77 -28.19 -26.33
N GLN A 36 22.78 -28.25 -25.46
CA GLN A 36 22.11 -27.03 -25.00
C GLN A 36 23.10 -26.15 -24.23
N PRO A 37 22.99 -24.81 -24.39
CA PRO A 37 23.82 -23.88 -23.62
C PRO A 37 23.48 -23.98 -22.14
N ASP A 38 24.42 -23.54 -21.32
CA ASP A 38 24.19 -23.36 -19.89
C ASP A 38 23.39 -22.07 -19.67
N CYS A 39 22.48 -22.11 -18.70
CA CYS A 39 21.64 -20.98 -18.33
C CYS A 39 22.52 -19.83 -17.84
N VAL A 40 22.34 -18.64 -18.42
CA VAL A 40 23.16 -17.45 -18.07
C VAL A 40 22.94 -16.94 -16.64
N ILE A 41 21.97 -17.49 -15.90
CA ILE A 41 21.65 -17.10 -14.53
C ILE A 41 22.11 -18.14 -13.51
N CYS A 42 21.79 -19.42 -13.71
CA CYS A 42 22.06 -20.47 -12.73
C CYS A 42 23.05 -21.55 -13.21
N GLY A 43 23.56 -21.46 -14.44
CA GLY A 43 24.52 -22.43 -15.01
C GLY A 43 23.94 -23.80 -15.36
N GLN A 44 22.68 -24.08 -15.05
CA GLN A 44 22.03 -25.35 -15.43
C GLN A 44 21.76 -25.42 -16.94
N LYS A 45 21.74 -26.63 -17.52
CA LYS A 45 21.41 -26.82 -18.93
C LYS A 45 20.03 -26.29 -19.27
N VAL A 46 19.94 -25.52 -20.36
CA VAL A 46 18.64 -25.04 -20.86
C VAL A 46 17.84 -26.23 -21.44
N PRO A 47 16.58 -26.44 -21.03
CA PRO A 47 15.72 -27.47 -21.62
C PRO A 47 15.47 -27.21 -23.12
N ILE A 48 15.41 -28.28 -23.92
CA ILE A 48 15.19 -28.20 -25.37
C ILE A 48 13.87 -27.50 -25.70
N GLU A 49 12.85 -27.69 -24.86
CA GLU A 49 11.52 -27.08 -24.95
C GLU A 49 11.55 -25.54 -24.94
N ARG A 50 12.61 -24.93 -24.38
CA ARG A 50 12.79 -23.48 -24.33
C ARG A 50 13.22 -22.89 -25.67
N GLY A 51 13.58 -23.72 -26.65
CA GLY A 51 14.00 -23.29 -27.98
C GLY A 51 15.26 -22.43 -27.95
N HIS A 52 15.22 -21.24 -28.55
CA HIS A 52 16.36 -20.32 -28.65
C HIS A 52 16.64 -19.47 -27.40
N LYS A 53 15.96 -19.73 -26.28
CA LYS A 53 16.20 -19.00 -25.03
C LYS A 53 17.51 -19.46 -24.39
N ASN A 54 18.19 -18.55 -23.69
CA ASN A 54 19.43 -18.84 -22.98
C ASN A 54 19.24 -18.97 -21.45
N THR A 55 18.00 -19.19 -21.01
CA THR A 55 17.65 -19.39 -19.60
C THR A 55 16.84 -20.67 -19.42
N CYS A 56 17.16 -21.44 -18.37
CA CYS A 56 16.57 -22.75 -18.14
C CYS A 56 15.09 -22.70 -17.71
N SER A 57 14.64 -21.58 -17.15
CA SER A 57 13.29 -21.44 -16.60
C SER A 57 12.73 -20.04 -16.81
N ILE A 58 11.41 -19.90 -16.64
CA ILE A 58 10.72 -18.60 -16.62
C ILE A 58 11.26 -17.73 -15.49
N ALA A 59 11.54 -18.32 -14.31
CA ALA A 59 12.12 -17.60 -13.18
C ALA A 59 13.47 -16.97 -13.56
N CYS A 60 14.39 -17.75 -14.15
CA CYS A 60 15.68 -17.22 -14.62
C CYS A 60 15.51 -16.17 -15.74
N GLU A 61 14.48 -16.26 -16.58
CA GLU A 61 14.19 -15.23 -17.58
C GLU A 61 13.74 -13.90 -16.95
N VAL A 62 12.92 -13.98 -15.90
CA VAL A 62 12.52 -12.82 -15.10
C VAL A 62 13.74 -12.22 -14.40
N ASP A 63 14.60 -13.03 -13.81
CA ASP A 63 15.82 -12.56 -13.13
C ASP A 63 16.81 -11.90 -14.09
N LYS A 64 17.02 -12.51 -15.27
CA LYS A 64 17.82 -11.90 -16.35
C LYS A 64 17.27 -10.53 -16.73
N SER A 65 15.96 -10.44 -16.96
CA SER A 65 15.30 -9.19 -17.34
C SER A 65 15.45 -8.13 -16.24
N ARG A 66 15.31 -8.54 -14.97
CA ARG A 66 15.51 -7.67 -13.80
C ARG A 66 16.95 -7.18 -13.71
N ALA A 67 17.93 -8.05 -13.87
CA ALA A 67 19.35 -7.68 -13.84
C ALA A 67 19.69 -6.65 -14.93
N ILE A 68 19.22 -6.88 -16.16
CA ILE A 68 19.40 -5.94 -17.28
C ILE A 68 18.77 -4.58 -16.95
N GLN A 69 17.54 -4.57 -16.42
CA GLN A 69 16.86 -3.33 -16.02
C GLN A 69 17.60 -2.60 -14.90
N LEU A 70 18.14 -3.30 -13.91
CA LEU A 70 18.91 -2.71 -12.82
C LEU A 70 20.21 -2.09 -13.31
N VAL A 71 20.94 -2.77 -14.20
CA VAL A 71 22.15 -2.24 -14.83
C VAL A 71 21.82 -1.00 -15.66
N PHE A 72 20.74 -1.05 -16.45
CA PHE A 72 20.30 0.11 -17.21
C PHE A 72 19.90 1.29 -16.29
N SER A 73 19.11 1.02 -15.26
CA SER A 73 18.64 2.03 -14.30
C SER A 73 19.81 2.68 -13.54
N SER A 74 20.74 1.88 -13.03
CA SER A 74 21.92 2.37 -12.30
C SER A 74 22.81 3.24 -13.19
N LYS A 75 23.07 2.83 -14.44
CA LYS A 75 23.81 3.66 -15.41
C LYS A 75 23.11 4.99 -15.66
N ARG A 76 21.80 4.98 -15.89
CA ARG A 76 21.03 6.22 -16.11
C ARG A 76 21.03 7.16 -14.91
N ILE A 77 20.95 6.62 -13.69
CA ILE A 77 21.01 7.42 -12.46
C ILE A 77 22.42 7.98 -12.25
N ALA A 78 23.46 7.21 -12.58
CA ALA A 78 24.85 7.68 -12.49
C ALA A 78 25.15 8.79 -13.49
N GLU A 79 24.62 8.70 -14.73
CA GLU A 79 24.73 9.75 -15.75
C GLU A 79 23.91 11.00 -15.40
N ASP A 80 22.69 10.79 -14.89
CA ASP A 80 21.75 11.86 -14.52
C ASP A 80 20.88 11.41 -13.33
N PRO A 81 21.20 11.89 -12.11
CA PRO A 81 20.47 11.55 -10.90
C PRO A 81 18.97 11.90 -10.97
N ASP A 82 18.60 12.90 -11.79
CA ASP A 82 17.22 13.37 -11.92
C ASP A 82 16.48 12.77 -13.12
N PHE A 83 17.09 11.84 -13.86
CA PHE A 83 16.54 11.24 -15.08
C PHE A 83 15.10 10.76 -14.88
N TYR A 84 14.86 10.00 -13.81
CA TYR A 84 13.55 9.45 -13.50
C TYR A 84 12.56 10.52 -13.03
N LYS A 85 13.01 11.56 -12.32
CA LYS A 85 12.15 12.68 -11.92
C LYS A 85 11.66 13.44 -13.16
N ARG A 86 12.57 13.79 -14.07
CA ARG A 86 12.24 14.46 -15.34
C ARG A 86 11.32 13.61 -16.21
N ARG A 87 11.58 12.31 -16.32
CA ARG A 87 10.73 11.39 -17.07
C ARG A 87 9.33 11.25 -16.46
N HIS A 88 9.25 11.17 -15.13
CA HIS A 88 7.98 11.13 -14.42
C HIS A 88 7.17 12.40 -14.66
N GLU A 89 7.81 13.56 -14.56
CA GLU A 89 7.20 14.86 -14.81
C GLU A 89 6.68 14.99 -16.24
N LYS A 90 7.50 14.63 -17.24
CA LYS A 90 7.08 14.62 -18.65
C LYS A 90 5.85 13.74 -18.88
N ASN A 91 5.82 12.56 -18.27
CA ASN A 91 4.67 11.66 -18.36
C ASN A 91 3.43 12.22 -17.65
N ARG A 92 3.61 12.94 -16.53
CA ARG A 92 2.53 13.62 -15.83
C ARG A 92 1.92 14.72 -16.70
N GLN A 93 2.75 15.61 -17.23
CA GLN A 93 2.31 16.67 -18.13
C GLN A 93 1.62 16.12 -19.39
N ALA A 94 2.14 15.03 -19.97
CA ALA A 94 1.51 14.39 -21.12
C ALA A 94 0.13 13.80 -20.80
N ARG A 95 -0.11 13.34 -19.56
CA ARG A 95 -1.45 12.93 -19.10
C ARG A 95 -2.36 14.11 -18.86
N GLU A 96 -1.86 15.20 -18.28
CA GLU A 96 -2.65 16.40 -18.00
C GLU A 96 -3.11 17.12 -19.26
N ARG A 97 -2.28 17.13 -20.32
CA ARG A 97 -2.60 17.71 -21.62
C ARG A 97 -3.67 16.96 -22.41
N ASP A 98 -3.92 15.69 -22.09
CA ASP A 98 -4.84 14.82 -22.82
C ASP A 98 -5.94 14.29 -21.88
N PRO A 99 -7.16 14.85 -21.95
CA PRO A 99 -8.27 14.45 -21.11
C PRO A 99 -8.62 12.96 -21.21
N ALA A 100 -8.49 12.35 -22.39
CA ALA A 100 -8.77 10.93 -22.59
C ALA A 100 -7.73 10.05 -21.89
N LYS A 101 -6.45 10.42 -21.98
CA LYS A 101 -5.38 9.73 -21.23
C LYS A 101 -5.51 9.90 -19.73
N MET A 102 -5.92 11.08 -19.25
CA MET A 102 -6.18 11.31 -17.82
C MET A 102 -7.34 10.43 -17.33
N ALA A 103 -8.45 10.40 -18.06
CA ALA A 103 -9.60 9.57 -17.73
C ALA A 103 -9.24 8.08 -17.66
N ALA A 104 -8.51 7.56 -18.66
CA ALA A 104 -8.05 6.17 -18.69
C ALA A 104 -7.09 5.86 -17.52
N TYR A 105 -6.21 6.80 -17.15
CA TYR A 105 -5.34 6.66 -15.99
C TYR A 105 -6.14 6.57 -14.68
N LEU A 106 -7.10 7.48 -14.48
CA LEU A 106 -7.96 7.50 -13.29
C LEU A 106 -8.82 6.24 -13.20
N GLN A 107 -9.34 5.74 -14.33
CA GLN A 107 -10.09 4.49 -14.36
C GLN A 107 -9.23 3.30 -13.90
N LYS A 108 -8.01 3.17 -14.45
CA LYS A 108 -7.06 2.12 -14.02
C LYS A 108 -6.70 2.24 -12.55
N GLU A 109 -6.55 3.45 -12.03
CA GLU A 109 -6.32 3.67 -10.59
C GLU A 109 -7.53 3.23 -9.75
N ARG A 110 -8.76 3.52 -10.18
CA ARG A 110 -9.98 3.02 -9.51
C ARG A 110 -10.06 1.50 -9.52
N GLU A 111 -9.77 0.86 -10.65
CA GLU A 111 -9.77 -0.61 -10.77
C GLU A 111 -8.72 -1.25 -9.87
N ARG A 112 -7.50 -0.71 -9.85
CA ARG A 112 -6.43 -1.16 -8.93
C ARG A 112 -6.84 -0.97 -7.48
N HIS A 113 -7.41 0.17 -7.14
CA HIS A 113 -7.89 0.45 -5.80
C HIS A 113 -8.98 -0.55 -5.39
N ALA A 114 -9.98 -0.78 -6.24
CA ALA A 114 -11.06 -1.72 -5.99
C ALA A 114 -10.56 -3.16 -5.80
N LYS A 115 -9.58 -3.60 -6.62
CA LYS A 115 -8.95 -4.90 -6.48
C LYS A 115 -8.22 -5.02 -5.13
N ARG A 116 -7.41 -4.02 -4.79
CA ARG A 116 -6.64 -3.97 -3.54
C ARG A 116 -7.53 -3.88 -2.30
N SER A 117 -8.65 -3.17 -2.36
CA SER A 117 -9.56 -3.03 -1.22
C SER A 117 -10.33 -4.32 -0.93
N ARG A 118 -10.54 -5.17 -1.95
CA ARG A 118 -11.16 -6.50 -1.79
C ARG A 118 -10.19 -7.56 -1.27
N ASP A 119 -8.89 -7.33 -1.40
CA ASP A 119 -7.84 -8.21 -0.91
C ASP A 119 -7.59 -7.96 0.59
N SER A 120 -8.05 -8.88 1.43
CA SER A 120 -7.94 -8.79 2.88
C SER A 120 -6.48 -8.79 3.37
N ALA A 121 -5.59 -9.55 2.69
CA ALA A 121 -4.17 -9.60 3.04
C ALA A 121 -3.49 -8.25 2.74
N TYR A 122 -3.79 -7.65 1.59
CA TYR A 122 -3.30 -6.31 1.26
C TYR A 122 -3.80 -5.25 2.26
N VAL A 123 -5.08 -5.31 2.64
CA VAL A 123 -5.66 -4.37 3.61
C VAL A 123 -4.97 -4.49 4.98
N ALA A 124 -4.75 -5.72 5.46
CA ALA A 124 -4.05 -5.97 6.72
C ALA A 124 -2.60 -5.45 6.67
N GLN A 125 -1.85 -5.81 5.63
CA GLN A 125 -0.47 -5.35 5.43
C GLN A 125 -0.38 -3.81 5.36
N ARG A 126 -1.31 -3.18 4.65
CA ARG A 126 -1.38 -1.72 4.53
C ARG A 126 -1.66 -1.06 5.88
N LYS A 127 -2.56 -1.62 6.68
CA LYS A 127 -2.87 -1.12 8.03
C LYS A 127 -1.61 -1.16 8.92
N GLU A 128 -0.90 -2.28 8.90
CA GLU A 128 0.33 -2.47 9.68
C GLU A 128 1.45 -1.52 9.22
N TYR A 129 1.63 -1.38 7.91
CA TYR A 129 2.58 -0.41 7.34
C TYR A 129 2.27 1.02 7.80
N HIS A 130 1.01 1.45 7.71
CA HIS A 130 0.63 2.80 8.13
C HIS A 130 0.82 3.02 9.63
N ALA A 131 0.54 2.00 10.46
CA ALA A 131 0.79 2.06 11.89
C ALA A 131 2.29 2.24 12.19
N ARG A 132 3.14 1.40 11.59
CA ARG A 132 4.60 1.49 11.73
C ARG A 132 5.15 2.83 11.23
N HIS A 133 4.70 3.28 10.06
CA HIS A 133 5.07 4.57 9.50
C HIS A 133 4.66 5.73 10.41
N TYR A 134 3.45 5.68 10.97
CA TYR A 134 2.97 6.72 11.88
C TYR A 134 3.77 6.74 13.18
N GLN A 135 4.07 5.58 13.76
CA GLN A 135 4.89 5.48 14.97
C GLN A 135 6.29 6.07 14.73
N LYS A 136 6.95 5.68 13.64
CA LYS A 136 8.30 6.16 13.30
C LYS A 136 8.35 7.66 13.02
N ASN A 137 7.33 8.21 12.36
CA ASN A 137 7.34 9.59 11.85
C ASN A 137 6.31 10.49 12.58
N ARG A 138 5.91 10.12 13.80
CA ARG A 138 4.79 10.74 14.51
C ARG A 138 4.93 12.26 14.61
N GLU A 139 6.09 12.73 15.06
CA GLU A 139 6.35 14.15 15.30
C GLU A 139 6.29 14.95 14.00
N GLN A 140 6.97 14.47 12.95
CA GLN A 140 6.94 15.09 11.63
C GLN A 140 5.52 15.17 11.07
N ILE A 141 4.74 14.08 11.19
CA ILE A 141 3.35 14.06 10.73
C ILE A 141 2.50 15.07 11.51
N LEU A 142 2.67 15.15 12.83
CA LEU A 142 1.96 16.12 13.67
C LEU A 142 2.36 17.56 13.36
N GLN A 143 3.64 17.79 13.04
CA GLN A 143 4.14 19.09 12.63
C GLN A 143 3.54 19.53 11.29
N GLN A 144 3.61 18.67 10.27
CA GLN A 144 3.00 18.92 8.96
C GLN A 144 1.49 19.18 9.06
N ARG A 145 0.79 18.44 9.94
CA ARG A 145 -0.63 18.70 10.22
C ARG A 145 -0.85 20.07 10.83
N ARG A 146 -0.03 20.47 11.82
CA ARG A 146 -0.12 21.80 12.44
C ARG A 146 0.11 22.90 11.42
N GLU A 147 1.16 22.79 10.61
CA GLU A 147 1.48 23.74 9.54
C GLU A 147 0.36 23.83 8.51
N PHE A 148 -0.16 22.70 8.07
CA PHE A 148 -1.30 22.65 7.15
C PHE A 148 -2.51 23.39 7.73
N TYR A 149 -2.89 23.10 8.98
CA TYR A 149 -4.00 23.79 9.62
C TYR A 149 -3.72 25.27 9.88
N ALA A 150 -2.48 25.66 10.20
CA ALA A 150 -2.11 27.06 10.39
C ALA A 150 -2.29 27.85 9.08
N ALA A 151 -1.89 27.27 7.95
CA ALA A 151 -1.95 27.88 6.63
C ALA A 151 -3.37 28.03 6.03
N LEU A 152 -4.36 27.29 6.53
CA LEU A 152 -5.74 27.40 6.05
C LEU A 152 -6.38 28.74 6.44
N SER A 153 -7.23 29.26 5.55
CA SER A 153 -8.06 30.42 5.86
C SER A 153 -9.12 30.10 6.93
N LEU A 154 -9.68 31.14 7.56
CA LEU A 154 -10.74 30.96 8.56
C LEU A 154 -11.98 30.28 7.96
N GLU A 155 -12.38 30.66 6.74
CA GLU A 155 -13.51 30.03 6.04
C GLU A 155 -13.27 28.54 5.77
N GLU A 156 -12.05 28.14 5.38
CA GLU A 156 -11.72 26.74 5.13
C GLU A 156 -11.66 25.93 6.42
N LYS A 157 -11.15 26.53 7.51
CA LYS A 157 -11.19 25.95 8.85
C LYS A 157 -12.62 25.69 9.29
N GLU A 158 -13.52 26.65 9.08
CA GLU A 158 -14.94 26.54 9.43
C GLU A 158 -15.65 25.47 8.59
N LYS A 159 -15.45 25.47 7.26
CA LYS A 159 -15.99 24.41 6.37
C LYS A 159 -15.56 23.02 6.85
N ARG A 160 -14.28 22.84 7.17
CA ARG A 160 -13.75 21.57 7.69
C ARG A 160 -14.33 21.22 9.05
N TYR A 161 -14.52 22.21 9.94
CA TYR A 161 -15.15 22.01 11.23
C TYR A 161 -16.62 21.56 11.09
N ILE A 162 -17.38 22.19 10.19
CA ILE A 162 -18.77 21.81 9.89
C ILE A 162 -18.82 20.37 9.37
N ILE A 163 -17.98 20.02 8.39
CA ILE A 163 -17.90 18.66 7.84
C ILE A 163 -17.56 17.65 8.94
N ALA A 164 -16.56 17.95 9.78
CA ALA A 164 -16.17 17.09 10.88
C ALA A 164 -17.31 16.90 11.90
N ARG A 165 -18.04 17.99 12.21
CA ARG A 165 -19.18 17.99 13.12
C ARG A 165 -20.34 17.15 12.56
N VAL A 166 -20.72 17.35 11.30
CA VAL A 166 -21.79 16.59 10.64
C VAL A 166 -21.42 15.11 10.59
N ARG A 167 -20.22 14.78 10.08
CA ARG A 167 -19.73 13.40 10.02
C ARG A 167 -19.67 12.74 11.40
N SER A 168 -19.28 13.48 12.43
CA SER A 168 -19.29 12.99 13.82
C SER A 168 -20.70 12.72 14.34
N ARG A 169 -21.70 13.54 13.96
CA ARG A 169 -23.10 13.31 14.33
C ARG A 169 -23.67 12.08 13.62
N ASP A 170 -23.41 11.93 12.33
CA ASP A 170 -23.89 10.78 11.55
C ASP A 170 -23.24 9.48 12.02
N TRP A 171 -21.92 9.51 12.27
CA TRP A 171 -21.22 8.38 12.85
C TRP A 171 -21.75 8.01 14.24
N ARG A 172 -21.98 9.02 15.11
CA ARG A 172 -22.59 8.78 16.44
C ARG A 172 -23.98 8.17 16.34
N ARG A 173 -24.83 8.67 15.43
CA ARG A 173 -26.17 8.10 15.19
C ARG A 173 -26.10 6.65 14.75
N ALA A 174 -25.27 6.35 13.73
CA ALA A 174 -25.10 4.99 13.25
C ALA A 174 -24.57 4.06 14.35
N LYS A 175 -23.61 4.53 15.15
CA LYS A 175 -23.07 3.76 16.28
C LYS A 175 -24.10 3.51 17.38
N ILE A 176 -24.93 4.51 17.68
CA ILE A 176 -26.04 4.36 18.64
C ILE A 176 -27.05 3.32 18.14
N GLU A 177 -27.41 3.33 16.86
CA GLU A 177 -28.33 2.33 16.31
C GLU A 177 -27.72 0.92 16.28
N GLU A 178 -26.41 0.80 16.03
CA GLU A 178 -25.69 -0.47 16.18
C GLU A 178 -25.75 -0.99 17.62
N ILE A 179 -25.47 -0.12 18.61
CA ILE A 179 -25.56 -0.48 20.05
C ILE A 179 -27.00 -0.87 20.42
N ARG A 180 -28.01 -0.22 19.84
CA ARG A 180 -29.42 -0.47 20.13
C ARG A 180 -29.88 -1.87 19.69
N GLN A 181 -29.21 -2.49 18.72
CA GLN A 181 -29.51 -3.85 18.26
C GLN A 181 -29.10 -4.92 19.29
N ASP A 182 -28.19 -4.58 20.22
CA ASP A 182 -27.75 -5.44 21.30
C ASP A 182 -28.35 -4.98 22.65
N PRO A 183 -29.25 -5.77 23.27
CA PRO A 183 -29.91 -5.40 24.52
C PRO A 183 -28.95 -5.11 25.69
N GLU A 184 -27.85 -5.87 25.82
CA GLU A 184 -26.89 -5.69 26.92
C GLU A 184 -26.09 -4.41 26.70
N ALA A 185 -25.59 -4.21 25.47
CA ALA A 185 -24.87 -2.99 25.11
C ALA A 185 -25.75 -1.73 25.24
N TRP A 186 -27.05 -1.84 24.93
CA TRP A 186 -28.00 -0.74 25.07
C TRP A 186 -28.26 -0.37 26.54
N GLN A 187 -28.40 -1.37 27.43
CA GLN A 187 -28.54 -1.11 28.86
C GLN A 187 -27.29 -0.42 29.43
N ALA A 188 -26.10 -0.94 29.13
CA ALA A 188 -24.83 -0.33 29.56
C ALA A 188 -24.68 1.12 29.05
N TYR A 189 -25.06 1.38 27.79
CA TYR A 189 -25.08 2.73 27.25
C TYR A 189 -26.05 3.66 28.01
N GLN A 190 -27.26 3.19 28.34
CA GLN A 190 -28.22 3.99 29.10
C GLN A 190 -27.75 4.29 30.52
N GLU A 191 -27.13 3.32 31.20
CA GLU A 191 -26.57 3.53 32.53
C GLU A 191 -25.44 4.56 32.51
N ALA A 192 -24.51 4.44 31.56
CA ALA A 192 -23.46 5.43 31.36
C ALA A 192 -24.05 6.83 31.10
N GLN A 193 -25.12 6.94 30.31
CA GLN A 193 -25.82 8.22 30.10
C GLN A 193 -26.46 8.77 31.38
N ARG A 194 -27.04 7.91 32.23
CA ARG A 194 -27.59 8.33 33.53
C ARG A 194 -26.48 8.82 34.47
N GLU A 195 -25.34 8.14 34.51
CA GLU A 195 -24.18 8.57 35.31
C GLU A 195 -23.64 9.93 34.84
N ILE A 196 -23.49 10.13 33.53
CA ILE A 196 -23.06 11.41 32.97
C ILE A 196 -24.03 12.52 33.39
N ARG A 197 -25.35 12.30 33.28
CA ARG A 197 -26.35 13.29 33.72
C ARG A 197 -26.27 13.58 35.22
N ARG A 198 -26.09 12.55 36.05
CA ARG A 198 -25.89 12.71 37.50
C ARG A 198 -24.64 13.53 37.80
N LYS A 199 -23.54 13.26 37.09
CA LYS A 199 -22.29 14.02 37.24
C LYS A 199 -22.47 15.49 36.87
N ILE A 200 -23.08 15.77 35.72
CA ILE A 200 -23.37 17.15 35.28
C ILE A 200 -24.27 17.88 36.29
N ALA A 201 -25.28 17.19 36.85
CA ALA A 201 -26.14 17.77 37.87
C ALA A 201 -25.37 18.12 39.16
N ARG A 202 -24.47 17.25 39.62
CA ARG A 202 -23.59 17.52 40.76
C ARG A 202 -22.66 18.69 40.50
N GLU A 203 -22.04 18.75 39.32
CA GLU A 203 -21.15 19.84 38.93
C GLU A 203 -21.89 21.18 38.86
N LYS A 204 -23.12 21.20 38.34
CA LYS A 204 -23.98 22.39 38.37
C LYS A 204 -24.31 22.83 39.80
N ALA A 205 -24.73 21.90 40.65
CA ALA A 205 -25.05 22.20 42.04
C ALA A 205 -23.81 22.73 42.81
N LEU A 206 -22.64 22.14 42.57
CA LEU A 206 -21.39 22.62 43.14
C LEU A 206 -21.05 24.04 42.67
N ALA A 207 -21.17 24.30 41.36
CA ALA A 207 -20.91 25.63 40.80
C ALA A 207 -21.87 26.69 41.37
N GLU A 208 -23.14 26.32 41.59
CA GLU A 208 -24.15 27.20 42.19
C GLU A 208 -23.84 27.49 43.67
N LEU A 209 -23.43 26.48 44.45
CA LEU A 209 -22.95 26.66 45.83
C LEU A 209 -21.70 27.54 45.89
N MET A 210 -20.73 27.34 44.99
CA MET A 210 -19.54 28.19 44.90
C MET A 210 -19.90 29.64 44.58
N LYS A 211 -20.91 29.86 43.73
CA LYS A 211 -21.39 31.20 43.41
C LYS A 211 -22.05 31.86 44.64
N GLN A 212 -22.94 31.15 45.33
CA GLN A 212 -23.62 31.65 46.53
C GLN A 212 -22.64 31.95 47.67
N THR A 213 -21.64 31.10 47.88
CA THR A 213 -20.58 31.34 48.88
C THR A 213 -19.72 32.54 48.54
N GLN A 214 -19.37 32.74 47.26
CA GLN A 214 -18.67 33.95 46.83
C GLN A 214 -19.52 35.22 47.05
N GLU A 215 -20.83 35.16 46.79
CA GLU A 215 -21.74 36.28 47.04
C GLU A 215 -21.83 36.62 48.53
N LEU A 216 -21.86 35.62 49.43
CA LEU A 216 -21.85 35.82 50.87
C LEU A 216 -20.53 36.43 51.38
N LEU A 217 -19.38 35.94 50.90
CA LEU A 217 -18.07 36.51 51.23
C LEU A 217 -17.99 37.98 50.80
N ASN A 218 -18.45 38.30 49.58
CA ASN A 218 -18.48 39.67 49.08
C ASN A 218 -19.41 40.60 49.89
N VAL A 219 -20.43 40.06 50.56
CA VAL A 219 -21.32 40.82 51.47
C VAL A 219 -20.66 41.02 52.82
N ALA A 220 -20.02 39.99 53.38
CA ALA A 220 -19.28 40.08 54.65
C ALA A 220 -18.11 41.08 54.55
N ASP A 221 -17.32 41.04 53.47
CA ASP A 221 -16.23 42.00 53.23
C ASP A 221 -16.72 43.45 53.13
N ARG A 222 -17.97 43.67 52.67
CA ARG A 222 -18.59 45.00 52.60
C ARG A 222 -19.11 45.51 53.94
N ASP A 223 -19.45 44.62 54.85
CA ASP A 223 -19.92 44.98 56.20
C ASP A 223 -18.74 45.19 57.17
N GLU A 224 -17.59 44.52 56.97
CA GLU A 224 -16.35 44.79 57.74
C GLU A 224 -15.60 46.05 57.29
N SER A 225 -15.93 46.60 56.12
CA SER A 225 -15.31 47.82 55.56
C SER A 225 -16.05 49.13 55.95
N LYS A 226 -16.99 49.08 56.89
CA LYS A 226 -17.73 50.23 57.46
C LYS A 226 -17.38 50.44 58.93
#